data_AF-A0A543I5H5-F1
#
_entry.id   AF-A0A543I5H5-F1
#
_cell.length_a   1.000
_cell.length_b   1.000
_cell.length_c   1.000
_cell.angle_alpha   90.00
_cell.angle_beta   90.00
_cell.angle_gamma   90.00
#
_symmetry.space_group_name_H-M   'P 1'
#
loop_
_entity.id
_entity.type
_entity.pdbx_description
1 polymer ?
#
loop_
_entity_poly.entity_id
_entity_poly.type
_entity_poly.pdbx_seq_one_letter_code
_entity_poly.pdbx_strand_id
1 'polypeptide(L)'
;MSTITVERSTTVHDEYADPRPGRWAHHLDLVAAKYAPSNPTEPIALGRAQVIEKGEIFQRRDDIPDITEADRVTVNGVTYDINGRPRAWTKNGTFVGIVIAVIRTEG
;
A
#
# COMPACT_ATOMS: atom_id res chain seq x y z
N MET A 1 3.62 13.67 -11.49
CA MET A 1 4.10 12.84 -10.37
C MET A 1 2.92 11.99 -9.93
N SER A 2 3.08 10.66 -9.78
CA SER A 2 1.99 9.82 -9.30
C SER A 2 1.70 10.14 -7.83
N THR A 3 0.51 10.65 -7.54
CA THR A 3 0.02 10.76 -6.16
C THR A 3 -0.42 9.37 -5.73
N ILE A 4 0.14 8.91 -4.61
CA ILE A 4 -0.25 7.67 -3.96
C ILE A 4 -1.06 8.06 -2.73
N THR A 5 -2.31 7.60 -2.65
CA THR A 5 -3.23 7.99 -1.57
C THR A 5 -3.49 6.80 -0.66
N VAL A 6 -3.35 7.03 0.65
CA VAL A 6 -3.68 6.09 1.71
C VAL A 6 -5.07 6.42 2.24
N GLU A 7 -5.90 5.39 2.38
CA GLU A 7 -7.24 5.48 2.93
C GLU A 7 -7.35 4.59 4.17
N ARG A 8 -8.07 5.07 5.17
CA ARG A 8 -8.36 4.36 6.42
C ARG A 8 -9.85 4.08 6.52
N SER A 9 -10.20 2.86 6.93
CA SER A 9 -11.59 2.50 7.21
C SER A 9 -11.98 2.83 8.64
N THR A 10 -13.24 3.21 8.85
CA THR A 10 -13.86 3.10 10.18
C THR A 10 -14.05 1.63 10.52
N THR A 11 -13.80 1.20 11.76
CA THR A 11 -14.18 -0.15 12.20
C THR A 11 -15.69 -0.22 12.45
N VAL A 12 -16.37 -1.14 11.78
CA VAL A 12 -17.74 -1.56 12.09
C VAL A 12 -17.72 -3.00 12.57
N HIS A 13 -18.74 -3.45 13.31
CA HIS A 13 -18.83 -4.83 13.75
C HIS A 13 -20.01 -5.50 13.05
N ASP A 14 -19.85 -6.75 12.63
CA ASP A 14 -20.96 -7.54 12.09
C ASP A 14 -21.85 -8.11 13.20
N GLU A 15 -22.84 -8.94 12.82
CA GLU A 15 -23.80 -9.53 13.76
C GLU A 15 -23.17 -10.47 14.79
N TYR A 16 -21.93 -10.92 14.55
CA TYR A 16 -21.14 -11.77 15.44
C TYR A 16 -20.12 -10.97 16.26
N ALA A 17 -20.18 -9.64 16.19
CA ALA A 17 -19.20 -8.72 16.77
C ALA A 17 -17.78 -8.86 16.17
N ASP A 18 -17.65 -9.39 14.96
CA ASP A 18 -16.36 -9.42 14.26
C ASP A 18 -16.08 -8.05 13.62
N PRO A 19 -14.87 -7.49 13.77
CA PRO A 19 -14.52 -6.20 13.18
C PRO A 19 -14.41 -6.32 11.64
N ARG A 20 -15.08 -5.40 10.94
CA ARG A 20 -15.08 -5.26 9.49
C ARG A 20 -14.70 -3.83 9.09
N PRO A 21 -14.04 -3.65 7.93
CA PRO A 21 -13.87 -2.34 7.33
C PRO A 21 -15.24 -1.73 7.00
N GLY A 22 -15.50 -0.53 7.53
CA GLY A 22 -16.68 0.26 7.22
C GLY A 22 -16.40 1.25 6.09
N ARG A 23 -16.66 2.54 6.35
CA ARG A 23 -16.42 3.59 5.36
C ARG A 23 -14.93 3.88 5.24
N TRP A 24 -14.40 3.78 4.03
CA TRP A 24 -13.06 4.24 3.68
C TRP A 24 -13.06 5.76 3.52
N ALA A 25 -12.08 6.41 4.14
CA ALA A 25 -11.85 7.84 4.03
C ALA A 25 -10.37 8.11 3.75
N HIS A 26 -10.10 9.24 3.10
CA HIS A 26 -8.74 9.74 2.91
C HIS A 26 -8.03 9.87 4.27
N HIS A 27 -6.80 9.36 4.33
CA HIS A 27 -5.96 9.42 5.53
C HIS A 27 -4.70 10.24 5.28
N LEU A 28 -3.96 9.96 4.19
CA LEU A 28 -2.69 10.61 3.89
C LEU A 28 -2.34 10.50 2.40
N ASP A 29 -1.72 11.54 1.83
CA ASP A 29 -1.07 11.46 0.52
C ASP A 29 0.44 11.26 0.66
N LEU A 30 0.96 10.23 -0.01
CA LEU A 30 2.40 9.96 -0.12
C LEU A 30 2.97 10.74 -1.31
N VAL A 31 3.18 12.04 -1.11
CA VAL A 31 3.74 12.94 -2.13
C VAL A 31 5.16 12.50 -2.50
N ALA A 32 5.45 12.52 -3.80
CA ALA A 32 6.74 12.12 -4.39
C ALA A 32 7.19 10.67 -4.08
N ALA A 33 6.27 9.81 -3.63
CA ALA A 33 6.55 8.40 -3.46
C ALA A 33 6.74 7.68 -4.81
N LYS A 34 7.45 6.56 -4.78
CA LYS A 34 7.72 5.69 -5.94
C LYS A 34 7.15 4.31 -5.67
N TYR A 35 6.41 3.77 -6.63
CA TYR A 35 5.93 2.41 -6.61
C TYR A 35 6.86 1.50 -7.41
N ALA A 36 7.36 0.45 -6.76
CA ALA A 36 8.14 -0.62 -7.35
C ALA A 36 7.26 -1.88 -7.42
N PRO A 37 6.67 -2.20 -8.59
CA PRO A 37 5.89 -3.43 -8.73
C PRO A 37 6.80 -4.65 -8.57
N SER A 38 6.30 -5.70 -7.92
CA SER A 38 6.97 -6.99 -7.95
C SER A 38 6.87 -7.58 -9.36
N ASN A 39 7.92 -8.29 -9.80
CA ASN A 39 7.86 -9.02 -11.07
C ASN A 39 6.68 -10.01 -11.02
N PRO A 40 5.89 -10.12 -12.11
CA PRO A 40 4.84 -11.13 -12.18
C PRO A 40 5.49 -12.51 -12.02
N THR A 41 4.98 -13.29 -11.07
CA THR A 41 5.44 -14.66 -10.82
C THR A 41 5.00 -15.59 -11.97
N GLU A 42 3.96 -15.22 -12.72
CA GLU A 42 3.46 -15.98 -13.85
C GLU A 42 4.24 -15.70 -15.15
N PRO A 43 4.47 -16.72 -16.00
CA PRO A 43 5.01 -16.54 -17.34
C PRO A 43 4.19 -15.53 -18.15
N ILE A 44 4.86 -14.65 -18.88
CA ILE A 44 4.22 -13.66 -19.75
C ILE A 44 3.50 -14.40 -20.90
N ALA A 45 2.19 -14.59 -20.77
CA ALA A 45 1.36 -15.10 -21.85
C ALA A 45 0.97 -13.95 -22.81
N LEU A 46 1.31 -14.09 -24.08
CA LEU A 46 0.91 -13.14 -25.12
C LEU A 46 -0.62 -13.02 -25.17
N GLY A 47 -1.14 -11.79 -25.05
CA GLY A 47 -2.58 -11.50 -25.11
C GLY A 47 -3.31 -11.41 -23.77
N ARG A 48 -2.63 -11.58 -22.62
CA ARG A 48 -3.20 -11.31 -21.28
C ARG A 48 -2.60 -10.05 -20.67
N ALA A 49 -3.44 -9.26 -19.99
CA ALA A 49 -2.97 -8.17 -19.14
C ALA A 49 -2.20 -8.76 -17.96
N GLN A 50 -0.96 -8.29 -17.74
CA GLN A 50 -0.19 -8.71 -16.58
C GLN A 50 -0.85 -8.22 -15.31
N VAL A 51 -1.11 -9.14 -14.38
CA VAL A 51 -1.60 -8.81 -13.05
C VAL A 51 -0.40 -8.66 -12.12
N ILE A 52 -0.14 -7.43 -11.71
CA ILE A 52 0.83 -7.15 -10.64
C ILE A 52 0.10 -7.36 -9.32
N GLU A 53 0.40 -8.47 -8.66
CA GLU A 53 -0.24 -8.83 -7.39
C GLU A 53 0.40 -8.13 -6.19
N LYS A 54 1.67 -7.73 -6.28
CA LYS A 54 2.45 -7.24 -5.13
C LYS A 54 3.37 -6.11 -5.54
N GLY A 55 3.80 -5.31 -4.57
CA GLY A 55 4.83 -4.31 -4.80
C GLY A 55 5.28 -3.64 -3.50
N GLU A 56 6.21 -2.70 -3.66
CA GLU A 56 6.71 -1.87 -2.57
C GLU A 56 6.60 -0.39 -2.94
N ILE A 57 6.19 0.44 -1.99
CA ILE A 57 6.15 1.89 -2.11
C ILE A 57 7.29 2.47 -1.30
N PHE A 58 8.12 3.29 -1.93
CA PHE A 58 9.24 3.98 -1.32
C PHE A 58 8.95 5.47 -1.24
N GLN A 59 9.16 6.08 -0.07
CA GLN A 59 9.03 7.52 0.10
C GLN A 59 10.19 8.04 0.94
N ARG A 60 10.88 9.07 0.43
CA ARG A 60 11.80 9.86 1.25
C ARG A 60 11.01 10.75 2.19
N ARG A 61 11.32 10.70 3.47
CA ARG A 61 10.71 11.50 4.55
C ARG A 61 11.53 11.36 5.82
N ASP A 62 11.21 12.15 6.84
CA ASP A 62 11.95 12.23 8.10
C ASP A 62 11.27 11.47 9.26
N ASP A 63 10.07 10.93 9.03
CA ASP A 63 9.25 10.22 10.00
C ASP A 63 8.66 8.92 9.43
N ILE A 64 8.20 8.02 10.32
CA ILE A 64 7.38 6.87 9.93
C ILE A 64 5.91 7.27 10.16
N PRO A 65 5.10 7.41 9.09
CA PRO A 65 3.70 7.79 9.24
C PRO A 65 2.91 6.68 9.91
N ASP A 66 1.81 7.07 10.56
CA ASP A 66 0.83 6.14 11.09
C ASP A 66 0.07 5.46 9.94
N ILE A 67 0.61 4.37 9.43
CA ILE A 67 0.03 3.53 8.40
C ILE A 67 0.07 2.09 8.92
N THR A 68 -1.04 1.38 8.75
CA THR A 68 -1.25 0.04 9.28
C THR A 68 -1.79 -0.90 8.20
N GLU A 69 -1.83 -2.20 8.50
CA GLU A 69 -2.44 -3.22 7.63
C GLU A 69 -3.97 -3.07 7.49
N ALA A 70 -4.61 -2.28 8.36
CA ALA A 70 -6.03 -1.93 8.23
C ALA A 70 -6.28 -0.80 7.22
N ASP A 71 -5.21 -0.16 6.73
CA ASP A 71 -5.27 0.86 5.70
C ASP A 71 -5.12 0.22 4.31
N ARG A 72 -5.60 0.93 3.30
CA ARG A 72 -5.39 0.58 1.89
C ARG A 72 -4.72 1.73 1.16
N VAL A 73 -4.11 1.43 0.03
CA VAL A 73 -3.39 2.41 -0.77
C VAL A 73 -3.79 2.33 -2.24
N THR A 74 -4.05 3.48 -2.83
CA THR A 74 -4.37 3.61 -4.26
C THR A 74 -3.16 4.17 -5.00
N VAL A 75 -2.65 3.40 -5.96
CA VAL A 75 -1.52 3.75 -6.82
C VAL A 75 -2.01 3.79 -8.26
N ASN A 76 -1.98 4.96 -8.90
CA ASN A 76 -2.42 5.14 -10.29
C ASN A 76 -3.82 4.54 -10.59
N GLY A 77 -4.75 4.63 -9.62
CA GLY A 77 -6.11 4.10 -9.75
C GLY A 77 -6.27 2.60 -9.44
N VAL A 78 -5.19 1.90 -9.08
CA VAL A 78 -5.25 0.51 -8.59
C VAL A 78 -5.15 0.50 -7.07
N THR A 79 -6.10 -0.15 -6.41
CA THR A 79 -6.12 -0.30 -4.95
C THR A 79 -5.37 -1.55 -4.52
N TYR A 80 -4.57 -1.38 -3.47
CA TYR A 80 -3.80 -2.42 -2.81
C TYR A 80 -4.06 -2.38 -1.31
N ASP A 81 -4.05 -3.53 -0.68
CA ASP A 81 -3.99 -3.69 0.77
C ASP A 81 -2.54 -3.54 1.24
N ILE A 82 -2.38 -2.97 2.43
CA ILE A 82 -1.06 -2.83 3.04
C ILE A 82 -0.67 -4.14 3.70
N ASN A 83 0.49 -4.66 3.33
CA ASN A 83 1.03 -5.89 3.90
C ASN A 83 1.96 -5.55 5.07
N GLY A 84 1.40 -5.54 6.28
CA GLY A 84 2.12 -5.25 7.51
C GLY A 84 2.23 -3.75 7.80
N ARG A 85 3.41 -3.29 8.24
CA ARG A 85 3.66 -1.89 8.64
C ARG A 85 4.79 -1.26 7.81
N PRO A 86 4.80 0.08 7.66
CA PRO A 86 5.93 0.78 7.07
C PRO A 86 7.24 0.42 7.79
N ARG A 87 8.28 0.16 7.01
CA ARG A 87 9.63 -0.12 7.49
C ARG A 87 10.55 1.07 7.22
N ALA A 88 11.53 1.27 8.10
CA ALA A 88 12.57 2.26 7.88
C ALA A 88 13.40 1.89 6.64
N TRP A 89 13.46 2.81 5.68
CA TRP A 89 14.43 2.77 4.60
C TRP A 89 15.70 3.49 5.07
N THR A 90 16.80 2.76 5.21
CA THR A 90 18.07 3.35 5.62
C THR A 90 19.11 3.31 4.49
N LYS A 91 19.97 4.33 4.47
CA LYS A 91 21.15 4.39 3.62
C LYS A 91 22.36 4.56 4.53
N ASN A 92 23.30 3.60 4.51
CA ASN A 92 24.47 3.58 5.39
C ASN A 92 24.12 3.70 6.89
N GLY A 93 23.02 3.09 7.32
CA GLY A 93 22.55 3.16 8.71
C GLY A 93 21.78 4.44 9.08
N THR A 94 21.72 5.43 8.18
CA THR A 94 20.93 6.65 8.37
C THR A 94 19.53 6.47 7.82
N PHE A 95 18.51 6.88 8.57
CA PHE A 95 17.12 6.93 8.10
C PHE A 95 17.00 7.90 6.93
N VAL A 96 16.43 7.44 5.81
CA VAL A 96 16.20 8.26 4.62
C VAL A 96 14.75 8.23 4.14
N GLY A 97 13.88 7.46 4.81
CA GLY A 97 12.46 7.37 4.48
C GLY A 97 11.85 6.03 4.87
N ILE A 98 10.79 5.66 4.15
CA ILE A 98 10.00 4.47 4.44
C ILE A 98 9.86 3.56 3.22
N VAL A 99 9.60 2.28 3.50
CA VAL A 99 9.15 1.26 2.56
C VAL A 99 7.81 0.69 3.05
N ILE A 100 6.81 0.63 2.19
CA ILE A 100 5.49 0.03 2.47
C ILE A 100 5.28 -1.13 1.51
N ALA A 101 5.11 -2.34 2.03
CA ALA A 101 4.76 -3.49 1.20
C ALA A 101 3.25 -3.50 0.95
N VAL A 102 2.86 -3.84 -0.28
CA VAL A 102 1.45 -3.84 -0.70
C VAL A 102 1.11 -5.09 -1.49
N ILE A 103 -0.13 -5.56 -1.35
CA ILE A 103 -0.70 -6.69 -2.08
C ILE A 103 -2.00 -6.22 -2.72
N ARG A 104 -2.27 -6.61 -3.96
CA ARG A 104 -3.47 -6.19 -4.67
C ARG A 104 -4.68 -6.73 -3.92
N THR A 105 -5.64 -5.86 -3.63
CA THR A 105 -6.91 -6.26 -3.02
C THR A 105 -7.60 -7.23 -3.97
N GLU A 106 -7.86 -8.46 -3.52
CA GLU A 106 -8.70 -9.41 -4.26
C GLU A 106 -10.13 -8.85 -4.29
N GLY A 107 -10.66 -8.66 -5.49
CA GLY A 107 -12.03 -8.17 -5.73
C GLY A 107 -13.04 -9.29 -5.77
#